data_AF-A0A3C1ACP9-F1
#
_entry.id   AF-A0A3C1ACP9-F1
#
_cell.length_a   1.000
_cell.length_b   1.000
_cell.length_c   1.000
_cell.angle_alpha   90.00
_cell.angle_beta   90.00
_cell.angle_gamma   90.00
#
_symmetry.space_group_name_H-M   'P 1'
#
loop_
_entity.id
_entity.type
_entity.pdbx_description
1 polymer ?
#
loop_
_entity_poly.entity_id
_entity_poly.type
_entity_poly.pdbx_seq_one_letter_code
_entity_poly.pdbx_strand_id
1 'polypeptide(L)'
;MLPSILWGQIINHFDNLDSKWNVAKTYPAANQQNPNFVTTTTTVYGFQGDTLINSKQWFKLYSTSDSLFQSNLLFRGLLREENNKVFYLDTLNQLDTLYDFSLNVGDSVLFDIYGMFPEWLQVVNVDSIQINGDYYRQLKFEEPTIQAFDELNEIWIEGIGSIHGPLFPNFPVK
;
A
#
# COMPACT_ATOMS: atom_id res chain seq x y z
N MET A 1 -16.32 34.80 -18.93
CA MET A 1 -15.56 33.53 -18.85
C MET A 1 -15.66 33.05 -17.42
N LEU A 2 -16.32 31.90 -17.19
CA LEU A 2 -16.36 31.28 -15.87
C LEU A 2 -15.05 30.51 -15.66
N PRO A 3 -14.45 30.54 -14.46
CA PRO A 3 -13.29 29.72 -14.17
C PRO A 3 -13.75 28.26 -14.05
N SER A 4 -13.28 27.41 -14.95
CA SER A 4 -13.38 25.97 -14.82
C SER A 4 -12.40 25.51 -13.74
N ILE A 5 -12.92 25.13 -12.58
CA ILE A 5 -12.14 24.45 -11.53
C ILE A 5 -11.93 23.02 -12.02
N LEU A 6 -10.73 22.73 -12.51
CA LEU A 6 -10.28 21.36 -12.77
C LEU A 6 -10.07 20.71 -11.41
N TRP A 7 -11.03 19.90 -10.97
CA TRP A 7 -10.79 18.95 -9.88
C TRP A 7 -9.88 17.85 -10.45
N GLY A 8 -8.58 17.96 -10.17
CA GLY A 8 -7.67 16.84 -10.34
C GLY A 8 -8.08 15.71 -9.39
N GLN A 9 -7.89 14.47 -9.81
CA GLN A 9 -8.04 13.33 -8.91
C GLN A 9 -7.05 13.48 -7.75
N ILE A 10 -7.55 13.40 -6.51
CA ILE A 10 -6.70 13.41 -5.32
C ILE A 10 -5.71 12.25 -5.44
N ILE A 11 -4.42 12.55 -5.35
CA ILE A 11 -3.37 11.54 -5.33
C ILE A 11 -3.35 10.93 -3.92
N ASN A 12 -3.34 9.62 -3.85
CA ASN A 12 -3.42 8.91 -2.58
C ASN A 12 -2.10 9.03 -1.83
N HIS A 13 -2.13 9.70 -0.68
CA HIS A 13 -1.00 9.81 0.24
C HIS A 13 -1.37 9.38 1.67
N PHE A 14 -0.39 8.92 2.44
CA PHE A 14 -0.59 8.56 3.84
C PHE A 14 -0.88 9.76 4.77
N ASP A 15 -0.51 10.98 4.36
CA ASP A 15 -0.80 12.24 5.05
C ASP A 15 -2.16 12.88 4.69
N ASN A 16 -2.92 12.26 3.78
CA ASN A 16 -4.22 12.76 3.32
C ASN A 16 -5.38 11.83 3.71
N LEU A 17 -6.33 12.33 4.51
CA LEU A 17 -7.48 11.56 5.00
C LEU A 17 -8.45 11.13 3.88
N ASP A 18 -8.45 11.80 2.75
CA ASP A 18 -9.31 11.43 1.62
C ASP A 18 -8.73 10.29 0.78
N SER A 19 -7.48 9.88 0.99
CA SER A 19 -6.79 8.84 0.22
C SER A 19 -7.54 7.49 0.23
N LYS A 20 -7.60 6.88 -0.96
CA LYS A 20 -8.23 5.59 -1.24
C LYS A 20 -7.40 4.77 -2.24
N TRP A 21 -6.90 3.62 -1.83
CA TRP A 21 -6.17 2.69 -2.68
C TRP A 21 -7.09 1.57 -3.18
N ASN A 22 -7.09 1.33 -4.49
CA ASN A 22 -7.80 0.22 -5.10
C ASN A 22 -6.80 -0.89 -5.39
N VAL A 23 -6.88 -1.99 -4.65
CA VAL A 23 -5.95 -3.12 -4.78
C VAL A 23 -6.67 -4.28 -5.43
N ALA A 24 -6.23 -4.63 -6.64
CA ALA A 24 -6.77 -5.76 -7.39
C ALA A 24 -5.97 -7.03 -7.09
N LYS A 25 -6.66 -8.15 -6.87
CA LYS A 25 -6.04 -9.47 -6.74
C LYS A 25 -6.64 -10.40 -7.79
N THR A 26 -5.77 -11.00 -8.59
CA THR A 26 -6.13 -11.94 -9.64
C THR A 26 -5.65 -13.33 -9.27
N TYR A 27 -6.52 -14.34 -9.40
CA TYR A 27 -6.18 -15.72 -9.05
C TYR A 27 -6.92 -16.74 -9.93
N PRO A 28 -6.34 -17.93 -10.17
CA PRO A 28 -7.02 -19.01 -10.85
C PRO A 28 -8.32 -19.39 -10.11
N ALA A 29 -9.43 -19.39 -10.85
CA ALA A 29 -10.75 -19.76 -10.34
C ALA A 29 -11.42 -20.77 -11.29
N ALA A 30 -10.60 -21.64 -11.86
CA ALA A 30 -11.00 -22.64 -12.82
C ALA A 30 -12.05 -23.59 -12.25
N ASN A 31 -12.96 -24.04 -13.11
CA ASN A 31 -13.91 -25.11 -12.82
C ASN A 31 -14.04 -26.04 -14.04
N GLN A 32 -14.78 -27.14 -13.89
CA GLN A 32 -14.91 -28.15 -14.97
C GLN A 32 -15.47 -27.57 -16.28
N GLN A 33 -16.31 -26.53 -16.22
CA GLN A 33 -16.90 -25.87 -17.39
C GLN A 33 -15.96 -24.81 -17.98
N ASN A 34 -15.18 -24.14 -17.13
CA ASN A 34 -14.23 -23.09 -17.50
C ASN A 34 -12.86 -23.37 -16.87
N PRO A 35 -12.05 -24.29 -17.43
CA PRO A 35 -10.78 -24.73 -16.84
C PRO A 35 -9.70 -23.65 -16.83
N ASN A 36 -9.87 -22.57 -17.61
CA ASN A 36 -8.94 -21.44 -17.67
C ASN A 36 -9.53 -20.16 -17.04
N PHE A 37 -10.59 -20.27 -16.23
CA PHE A 37 -11.20 -19.09 -15.63
C PHE A 37 -10.30 -18.46 -14.58
N VAL A 38 -10.18 -17.13 -14.64
CA VAL A 38 -9.41 -16.33 -13.71
C VAL A 38 -10.37 -15.31 -13.09
N THR A 39 -10.38 -15.24 -11.76
CA THR A 39 -11.15 -14.23 -11.02
C THR A 39 -10.26 -13.06 -10.67
N THR A 40 -10.80 -11.84 -10.75
CA THR A 40 -10.20 -10.64 -10.16
C THR A 40 -11.15 -10.04 -9.14
N THR A 41 -10.65 -9.75 -7.96
CA THR A 41 -11.37 -9.00 -6.92
C THR A 41 -10.64 -7.71 -6.61
N THR A 42 -11.38 -6.66 -6.28
CA THR A 42 -10.81 -5.37 -5.87
C THR A 42 -11.17 -5.10 -4.41
N THR A 43 -10.17 -4.78 -3.61
CA THR A 43 -10.35 -4.27 -2.25
C THR A 43 -10.00 -2.80 -2.24
N VAL A 44 -10.89 -1.96 -1.73
CA VAL A 44 -10.63 -0.55 -1.48
C VAL A 44 -10.10 -0.39 -0.07
N TYR A 45 -8.92 0.18 0.06
CA TYR A 45 -8.36 0.63 1.33
C TYR A 45 -8.50 2.14 1.43
N GLY A 46 -8.73 2.66 2.63
CA GLY A 46 -8.98 4.08 2.79
C GLY A 46 -8.99 4.54 4.22
N PHE A 47 -8.76 5.82 4.43
CA PHE A 47 -8.95 6.41 5.74
C PHE A 47 -10.40 6.82 5.99
N GLN A 48 -10.81 6.66 7.25
CA GLN A 48 -12.06 7.21 7.77
C GLN A 48 -11.86 7.65 9.23
N GLY A 49 -11.63 8.95 9.38
CA GLY A 49 -11.36 9.58 10.67
C GLY A 49 -9.96 9.29 11.21
N ASP A 50 -9.66 9.90 12.35
CA ASP A 50 -8.35 9.86 12.97
C ASP A 50 -8.46 9.63 14.49
N THR A 51 -7.30 9.61 15.15
CA THR A 51 -7.17 9.62 16.60
C THR A 51 -5.84 10.24 17.02
N LEU A 52 -5.75 10.68 18.27
CA LEU A 52 -4.51 11.11 18.89
C LEU A 52 -3.99 10.03 19.85
N ILE A 53 -2.73 9.63 19.70
CA ILE A 53 -2.03 8.75 20.64
C ILE A 53 -0.73 9.45 21.01
N ASN A 54 -0.51 9.73 22.29
CA ASN A 54 0.67 10.46 22.78
C ASN A 54 0.92 11.78 22.02
N SER A 55 -0.15 12.55 21.80
CA SER A 55 -0.15 13.82 21.05
C SER A 55 0.26 13.72 19.58
N LYS A 56 0.32 12.51 19.03
CA LYS A 56 0.58 12.25 17.60
C LYS A 56 -0.73 11.87 16.91
N GLN A 57 -0.99 12.47 15.75
CA GLN A 57 -2.18 12.14 14.94
C GLN A 57 -1.95 10.83 14.18
N TRP A 58 -2.99 10.01 14.13
CA TRP A 58 -3.02 8.73 13.46
C TRP A 58 -4.31 8.60 12.67
N PHE A 59 -4.23 8.20 11.41
CA PHE A 59 -5.39 7.97 10.57
C PHE A 59 -5.88 6.53 10.70
N LYS A 60 -7.19 6.35 10.80
CA LYS A 60 -7.82 5.03 10.90
C LYS A 60 -7.98 4.46 9.50
N LEU A 61 -7.23 3.40 9.20
CA LEU A 61 -7.31 2.70 7.93
C LEU A 61 -8.40 1.64 7.98
N TYR A 62 -9.23 1.60 6.93
CA TYR A 62 -10.23 0.57 6.71
C TYR A 62 -10.06 -0.07 5.33
N SER A 63 -10.66 -1.25 5.15
CA SER A 63 -10.79 -1.91 3.85
C SER A 63 -12.22 -2.37 3.59
N THR A 64 -12.66 -2.39 2.34
CA THR A 64 -13.94 -2.97 1.92
C THR A 64 -13.90 -3.46 0.48
N SER A 65 -14.82 -4.33 0.08
CA SER A 65 -15.08 -4.66 -1.33
C SER A 65 -16.09 -3.71 -1.99
N ASP A 66 -16.69 -2.80 -1.22
CA ASP A 66 -17.56 -1.74 -1.72
C ASP A 66 -16.72 -0.67 -2.42
N SER A 67 -16.90 -0.53 -3.73
CA SER A 67 -16.15 0.43 -4.55
C SER A 67 -16.40 1.89 -4.16
N LEU A 68 -17.53 2.19 -3.49
CA LEU A 68 -17.86 3.53 -3.03
C LEU A 68 -17.28 3.83 -1.64
N PHE A 69 -16.69 2.84 -0.97
CA PHE A 69 -16.13 2.96 0.38
C PHE A 69 -17.15 3.48 1.42
N GLN A 70 -18.41 3.05 1.34
CA GLN A 70 -19.49 3.54 2.22
C GLN A 70 -19.94 2.49 3.25
N SER A 71 -19.78 1.21 2.92
CA SER A 71 -20.33 0.11 3.69
C SER A 71 -19.32 -1.02 3.90
N ASN A 72 -19.60 -1.89 4.88
CA ASN A 72 -18.79 -3.07 5.21
C ASN A 72 -17.31 -2.77 5.48
N LEU A 73 -17.03 -1.60 6.06
CA LEU A 73 -15.69 -1.14 6.38
C LEU A 73 -15.09 -2.01 7.49
N LEU A 74 -13.99 -2.69 7.16
CA LEU A 74 -13.20 -3.48 8.11
C LEU A 74 -12.02 -2.64 8.57
N PHE A 75 -11.94 -2.36 9.87
CA PHE A 75 -10.81 -1.64 10.44
C PHE A 75 -9.52 -2.48 10.29
N ARG A 76 -8.46 -1.84 9.80
CA ARG A 76 -7.15 -2.48 9.55
C ARG A 76 -6.04 -2.00 10.46
N GLY A 77 -6.26 -0.94 11.22
CA GLY A 77 -5.25 -0.37 12.11
C GLY A 77 -5.10 1.12 11.87
N LEU A 78 -4.00 1.66 12.40
CA LEU A 78 -3.70 3.08 12.33
C LEU A 78 -2.42 3.33 11.53
N LEU A 79 -2.43 4.36 10.69
CA LEU A 79 -1.25 4.81 9.97
C LEU A 79 -0.89 6.23 10.38
N ARG A 80 0.41 6.53 10.36
CA ARG A 80 0.95 7.86 10.60
C ARG A 80 2.20 8.06 9.78
N GLU A 81 2.22 9.12 8.99
CA GLU A 81 3.42 9.55 8.27
C GLU A 81 4.17 10.62 9.08
N GLU A 82 5.48 10.46 9.23
CA GLU A 82 6.36 11.43 9.89
C GLU A 82 7.81 11.23 9.41
N ASN A 83 8.48 12.30 8.96
CA ASN A 83 9.88 12.30 8.51
C ASN A 83 10.19 11.23 7.44
N ASN A 84 9.39 11.19 6.37
CA ASN A 84 9.50 10.23 5.26
C ASN A 84 9.34 8.76 5.67
N LYS A 85 8.77 8.50 6.86
CA LYS A 85 8.42 7.15 7.31
C LYS A 85 6.93 7.04 7.54
N VAL A 86 6.40 5.87 7.26
CA VAL A 86 5.02 5.51 7.57
C VAL A 86 5.05 4.47 8.67
N PHE A 87 4.44 4.81 9.79
CA PHE A 87 4.28 3.93 10.93
C PHE A 87 2.91 3.28 10.87
N TYR A 88 2.85 1.98 11.19
CA TYR A 88 1.63 1.21 11.24
C TYR A 88 1.45 0.64 12.64
N LEU A 89 0.28 0.89 13.24
CA LEU A 89 -0.17 0.24 14.46
C LEU A 89 -1.29 -0.72 14.09
N ASP A 90 -1.03 -2.02 14.18
CA ASP A 90 -1.98 -3.04 13.78
C ASP A 90 -3.18 -3.16 14.74
N THR A 91 -4.13 -4.05 14.43
CA THR A 91 -5.31 -4.27 15.28
C THR A 91 -5.01 -4.95 16.62
N LEU A 92 -3.78 -5.44 16.82
CA LEU A 92 -3.28 -6.01 18.07
C LEU A 92 -2.40 -5.01 18.85
N ASN A 93 -2.30 -3.77 18.38
CA ASN A 93 -1.44 -2.70 18.90
C ASN A 93 0.06 -2.98 18.78
N GLN A 94 0.47 -3.77 17.79
CA GLN A 94 1.87 -3.91 17.40
C GLN A 94 2.26 -2.76 16.49
N LEU A 95 3.32 -2.05 16.88
CA LEU A 95 3.85 -0.91 16.13
C LEU A 95 4.98 -1.38 15.23
N ASP A 96 4.91 -1.00 13.96
CA ASP A 96 5.95 -1.27 12.97
C ASP A 96 6.21 -0.04 12.07
N THR A 97 7.37 -0.03 11.40
CA THR A 97 7.68 0.89 10.31
C THR A 97 7.32 0.23 9.01
N LEU A 98 6.19 0.64 8.43
CA LEU A 98 5.67 0.05 7.21
C LEU A 98 6.45 0.51 5.97
N TYR A 99 6.79 1.79 5.91
CA TYR A 99 7.62 2.35 4.84
C TYR A 99 8.68 3.27 5.42
N ASP A 100 9.86 3.24 4.81
CA ASP A 100 10.91 4.24 4.97
C ASP A 100 11.29 4.76 3.59
N PHE A 101 10.80 5.94 3.23
CA PHE A 101 11.09 6.56 1.94
C PHE A 101 12.42 7.31 1.94
N SER A 102 13.23 7.24 3.00
CA SER A 102 14.58 7.83 3.04
C SER A 102 15.68 6.89 2.52
N LEU A 103 15.34 5.63 2.22
CA LEU A 103 16.26 4.61 1.71
C LEU A 103 16.88 4.99 0.37
N ASN A 104 18.10 4.53 0.12
CA ASN A 104 18.88 4.73 -1.10
C ASN A 104 19.28 3.40 -1.73
N VAL A 105 19.78 3.43 -2.97
CA VAL A 105 20.34 2.24 -3.62
C VAL A 105 21.43 1.65 -2.73
N GLY A 106 21.32 0.36 -2.39
CA GLY A 106 22.23 -0.28 -1.43
C GLY A 106 21.58 -0.62 -0.09
N ASP A 107 20.58 0.15 0.33
CA ASP A 107 19.87 -0.11 1.58
C ASP A 107 18.89 -1.28 1.42
N SER A 108 18.57 -1.97 2.52
CA SER A 108 17.69 -3.13 2.50
C SER A 108 16.57 -3.02 3.52
N VAL A 109 15.43 -3.65 3.20
CA VAL A 109 14.27 -3.79 4.06
C VAL A 109 13.94 -5.27 4.22
N LEU A 110 13.51 -5.66 5.42
CA LEU A 110 13.04 -7.02 5.67
C LEU A 110 11.59 -7.16 5.17
N PHE A 111 11.39 -7.93 4.12
CA PHE A 111 10.08 -8.29 3.61
C PHE A 111 9.65 -9.62 4.23
N ASP A 112 8.64 -9.59 5.08
CA ASP A 112 7.99 -10.81 5.57
C ASP A 112 6.91 -11.27 4.60
N ILE A 113 7.33 -12.00 3.56
CA ILE A 113 6.44 -12.50 2.52
C ILE A 113 5.62 -13.67 3.10
N TYR A 114 4.36 -13.38 3.46
CA TYR A 114 3.38 -14.33 4.00
C TYR A 114 3.76 -15.01 5.33
N GLY A 115 4.61 -14.41 6.16
CA GLY A 115 4.90 -14.92 7.51
C GLY A 115 5.71 -16.21 7.54
N MET A 116 6.26 -16.64 6.39
CA MET A 116 6.96 -17.92 6.27
C MET A 116 8.46 -17.76 6.00
N PHE A 117 8.85 -16.72 5.27
CA PHE A 117 10.23 -16.54 4.84
C PHE A 117 10.60 -15.05 4.76
N PRO A 118 11.00 -14.45 5.88
CA PRO A 118 11.47 -13.07 5.87
C PRO A 118 12.79 -12.98 5.11
N GLU A 119 12.83 -12.09 4.12
CA GLU A 119 14.00 -11.87 3.25
C GLU A 119 14.37 -10.39 3.22
N TRP A 120 15.67 -10.10 3.29
CA TRP A 120 16.16 -8.73 3.11
C TRP A 120 16.20 -8.42 1.63
N LEU A 121 15.35 -7.51 1.18
CA LEU A 121 15.35 -7.02 -0.19
C LEU A 121 16.06 -5.67 -0.24
N GLN A 122 17.07 -5.57 -1.07
CA GLN A 122 17.83 -4.36 -1.34
C GLN A 122 17.09 -3.44 -2.32
N VAL A 123 17.17 -2.13 -2.10
CA VAL A 123 16.85 -1.11 -3.10
C VAL A 123 17.91 -1.19 -4.20
N VAL A 124 17.49 -1.55 -5.41
CA VAL A 124 18.37 -1.68 -6.58
C VAL A 124 18.32 -0.47 -7.49
N ASN A 125 17.25 0.32 -7.42
CA ASN A 125 17.12 1.54 -8.21
C ASN A 125 16.26 2.58 -7.49
N VAL A 126 16.67 3.85 -7.61
CA VAL A 126 15.91 5.01 -7.19
C VAL A 126 15.71 5.90 -8.41
N ASP A 127 14.47 6.25 -8.69
CA ASP A 127 14.10 7.12 -9.82
C ASP A 127 12.92 8.01 -9.42
N SER A 128 12.30 8.67 -10.40
CA SER A 128 11.07 9.42 -10.26
C SER A 128 10.02 8.97 -11.27
N ILE A 129 8.75 9.02 -10.86
CA ILE A 129 7.60 8.77 -11.72
C ILE A 129 6.70 10.00 -11.72
N GLN A 130 6.14 10.34 -12.88
CA GLN A 130 5.18 11.44 -12.99
C GLN A 130 3.76 10.92 -12.78
N ILE A 131 3.04 11.47 -11.80
CA ILE A 131 1.64 11.15 -11.50
C ILE A 131 0.86 12.46 -11.45
N ASN A 132 -0.16 12.60 -12.31
CA ASN A 132 -1.00 13.81 -12.40
C ASN A 132 -0.23 15.14 -12.57
N GLY A 133 0.97 15.08 -13.15
CA GLY A 133 1.81 16.26 -13.42
C GLY A 133 2.95 16.46 -12.42
N ASP A 134 2.85 15.87 -11.23
CA ASP A 134 3.86 15.94 -10.18
C ASP A 134 4.81 14.74 -10.24
N TYR A 135 6.06 14.95 -9.83
CA TYR A 135 7.08 13.90 -9.77
C TYR A 135 7.20 13.34 -8.37
N TYR A 136 7.16 12.01 -8.28
CA TYR A 136 7.30 11.26 -7.04
C TYR A 136 8.54 10.40 -7.11
N ARG A 137 9.31 10.36 -6.03
CA ARG A 137 10.42 9.43 -5.90
C ARG A 137 9.89 8.00 -5.84
N GLN A 138 10.53 7.09 -6.56
CA GLN A 138 10.23 5.65 -6.49
C GLN A 138 11.47 4.86 -6.11
N LEU A 139 11.27 3.80 -5.32
CA LEU A 139 12.29 2.84 -4.89
C LEU A 139 11.93 1.49 -5.48
N LYS A 140 12.78 0.95 -6.35
CA LYS A 140 12.65 -0.42 -6.86
C LYS A 140 13.51 -1.36 -6.01
N PHE A 141 12.91 -2.45 -5.58
CA PHE A 141 13.58 -3.49 -4.81
C PHE A 141 14.03 -4.64 -5.72
N GLU A 142 15.00 -5.42 -5.24
CA GLU A 142 15.36 -6.69 -5.86
C GLU A 142 14.24 -7.73 -5.74
N GLU A 143 14.31 -8.76 -6.59
CA GLU A 143 13.41 -9.90 -6.50
C GLU A 143 13.80 -10.82 -5.34
N PRO A 144 12.82 -11.34 -4.58
CA PRO A 144 13.10 -12.34 -3.56
C PRO A 144 13.69 -13.61 -4.19
N THR A 145 14.61 -14.26 -3.48
CA THR A 145 15.21 -15.52 -3.93
C THR A 145 14.21 -16.68 -3.91
N ILE A 146 13.15 -16.56 -3.11
CA ILE A 146 12.12 -17.59 -2.98
C ILE A 146 11.09 -17.42 -4.11
N GLN A 147 10.94 -18.48 -4.90
CA GLN A 147 9.97 -18.59 -6.00
C GLN A 147 8.53 -18.79 -5.48
N ALA A 148 8.04 -17.89 -4.62
CA ALA A 148 6.62 -17.83 -4.27
C ALA A 148 5.78 -17.14 -5.35
N PHE A 149 6.44 -16.43 -6.27
CA PHE A 149 5.84 -15.65 -7.34
C PHE A 149 6.61 -15.85 -8.65
N ASP A 150 5.97 -15.56 -9.78
CA ASP A 150 6.66 -15.44 -11.07
C ASP A 150 7.61 -14.23 -11.06
N GLU A 151 7.17 -13.10 -10.49
CA GLU A 151 7.95 -11.88 -10.23
C GLU A 151 7.20 -11.02 -9.20
N LEU A 152 7.87 -10.52 -8.16
CA LEU A 152 7.30 -9.58 -7.20
C LEU A 152 7.28 -8.15 -7.78
N ASN A 153 8.33 -7.73 -8.47
CA ASN A 153 8.50 -6.39 -9.06
C ASN A 153 8.22 -5.25 -8.07
N GLU A 154 8.70 -5.37 -6.84
CA GLU A 154 8.30 -4.42 -5.80
C GLU A 154 8.82 -3.00 -6.06
N ILE A 155 7.90 -2.05 -5.95
CA ILE A 155 8.16 -0.62 -6.07
C ILE A 155 7.42 0.12 -4.95
N TRP A 156 8.14 0.97 -4.24
CA TRP A 156 7.55 1.95 -3.34
C TRP A 156 7.56 3.33 -3.98
N ILE A 157 6.44 4.03 -3.91
CA ILE A 157 6.31 5.42 -4.37
C ILE A 157 6.15 6.30 -3.13
N GLU A 158 7.01 7.31 -3.00
CA GLU A 158 7.07 8.18 -1.82
C GLU A 158 5.70 8.82 -1.51
N GLY A 159 5.25 8.65 -0.27
CA GLY A 159 3.94 9.10 0.22
C GLY A 159 2.75 8.21 -0.17
N ILE A 160 2.86 7.38 -1.23
CA ILE A 160 1.78 6.52 -1.74
C ILE A 160 1.88 5.08 -1.23
N GLY A 161 3.11 4.55 -1.09
CA GLY A 161 3.38 3.18 -0.62
C GLY A 161 3.73 2.19 -1.73
N SER A 162 3.56 0.90 -1.45
CA SER A 162 3.81 -0.19 -2.39
C SER A 162 2.79 -0.22 -3.53
N ILE A 163 3.23 -0.61 -4.73
CA ILE A 163 2.36 -0.87 -5.88
C ILE A 163 1.41 -2.07 -5.66
N HIS A 164 1.67 -2.92 -4.67
CA HIS A 164 0.80 -4.05 -4.29
C HIS A 164 -0.26 -3.68 -3.25
N GLY A 165 -0.28 -2.42 -2.81
CA GLY A 165 -1.28 -1.87 -1.92
C GLY A 165 -0.68 -1.25 -0.65
N PRO A 166 -1.47 -0.44 0.07
CA PRO A 166 -0.94 0.45 1.10
C PRO A 166 -0.39 -0.29 2.32
N LEU A 167 -0.76 -1.55 2.55
CA LEU A 167 -0.24 -2.35 3.66
C LEU A 167 0.84 -3.36 3.24
N PHE A 168 1.15 -3.53 1.96
CA PHE A 168 2.19 -4.48 1.56
C PHE A 168 3.58 -3.99 2.01
N PRO A 169 4.50 -4.86 2.49
CA PRO A 169 4.40 -6.33 2.59
C PRO A 169 3.68 -6.85 3.84
N ASN A 170 3.32 -5.97 4.78
CA ASN A 170 2.56 -6.31 5.97
C ASN A 170 1.12 -6.69 5.59
N PHE A 171 0.92 -7.90 5.06
CA PHE A 171 -0.39 -8.46 4.80
C PHE A 171 -0.97 -8.95 6.14
N PRO A 172 -1.90 -8.25 6.81
CA PRO A 172 -2.66 -8.88 7.88
C PRO A 172 -3.50 -9.99 7.24
N VAL A 173 -3.02 -11.22 7.33
CA VAL A 173 -3.83 -12.40 7.02
C VAL A 173 -4.94 -12.46 8.07
N LYS A 174 -6.15 -12.68 7.58
CA LYS A 174 -7.39 -12.69 8.35
C LYS A 174 -7.50 -13.91 9.24
#